data_AF-A0A4Q2UMK9-F1
#
_entry.id   AF-A0A4Q2UMK9-F1
#
_cell.length_a   1.000
_cell.length_b   1.000
_cell.length_c   1.000
_cell.angle_alpha   90.00
_cell.angle_beta   90.00
_cell.angle_gamma   90.00
#
_symmetry.space_group_name_H-M   'P 1'
#
loop_
_entity.id
_entity.type
_entity.pdbx_description
1 polymer ?
#
loop_
_entity_poly.entity_id
_entity_poly.type
_entity_poly.pdbx_seq_one_letter_code
_entity_poly.pdbx_strand_id
1 'polypeptide(L)'
;MCTGQQLTLDSIATYEESYRYYMQQRWKADRKEFTAVSRNKWWYYLPTAGYNLRSPLVHLNTGVLAQIDHDRVTRGARLESIDARYQVEFTETLGRIRAEHRKLQVRKDQLQRDRKLLDKLNRIRQIHDEAHRSQTMTPEEYIRNVYQHEAAISLWEAKQADWEVALLEFWNLCRYQMPASRLVEIADADCPVVTDHDTAGTFTTVVTELPRPKESAGSSSRRQP
;
A
#
# COMPACT_ATOMS: atom_id res chain seq x y z
N MET A 1 -1.16 8.74 -20.13
CA MET A 1 -1.76 7.43 -20.46
C MET A 1 -1.12 6.39 -19.55
N CYS A 2 -1.80 5.97 -18.48
CA CYS A 2 -1.31 4.87 -17.65
C CYS A 2 -1.53 3.59 -18.45
N THR A 3 -0.45 2.96 -18.90
CA THR A 3 -0.50 1.62 -19.49
C THR A 3 -1.20 0.72 -18.49
N GLY A 4 -2.37 0.18 -18.85
CA GLY A 4 -3.08 -0.82 -18.07
C GLY A 4 -2.20 -2.05 -17.95
N GLN A 5 -1.33 -2.08 -16.94
CA GLN A 5 -0.60 -3.28 -16.59
C GLN A 5 -1.65 -4.30 -16.17
N GLN A 6 -1.79 -5.37 -16.97
CA GLN A 6 -2.56 -6.54 -16.58
C GLN A 6 -1.96 -7.06 -15.28
N LEU A 7 -2.70 -6.91 -14.19
CA LEU A 7 -2.26 -7.36 -12.88
C LEU A 7 -2.29 -8.90 -12.86
N THR A 8 -1.12 -9.51 -12.84
CA THR A 8 -0.97 -10.95 -12.72
C THR A 8 -0.63 -11.34 -11.29
N LEU A 9 -1.04 -12.55 -10.89
CA LEU A 9 -0.60 -13.14 -9.62
C LEU A 9 0.73 -13.83 -9.85
N ASP A 10 1.81 -13.24 -9.34
CA ASP A 10 3.17 -13.77 -9.48
C ASP A 10 3.44 -14.88 -8.45
N SER A 11 4.67 -15.42 -8.50
CA SER A 11 5.11 -16.43 -7.54
C SER A 11 5.14 -15.85 -6.12
N ILE A 12 4.89 -16.70 -5.12
CA ILE A 12 4.93 -16.24 -3.72
C ILE A 12 6.32 -15.75 -3.31
N ALA A 13 7.38 -16.38 -3.86
CA ALA A 13 8.77 -16.05 -3.56
C ALA A 13 9.09 -14.57 -3.85
N THR A 14 8.59 -14.04 -4.98
CA THR A 14 8.77 -12.64 -5.36
C THR A 14 8.19 -11.66 -4.33
N TYR A 15 7.03 -11.97 -3.75
CA TYR A 15 6.42 -11.14 -2.71
C TYR A 15 7.14 -11.29 -1.37
N GLU A 16 7.63 -12.48 -1.03
CA GLU A 16 8.42 -12.68 0.19
C GLU A 16 9.77 -11.95 0.13
N GLU A 17 10.46 -12.02 -0.99
CA GLU A 17 11.77 -11.38 -1.19
C GLU A 17 11.67 -9.86 -1.13
N SER A 18 10.67 -9.28 -1.79
CA SER A 18 10.42 -7.84 -1.73
C SER A 18 10.08 -7.37 -0.32
N TYR A 19 9.24 -8.10 0.41
CA TYR A 19 8.91 -7.77 1.80
C TYR A 19 10.11 -7.93 2.74
N ARG A 20 10.90 -9.00 2.59
CA ARG A 20 12.16 -9.21 3.32
C ARG A 20 13.11 -8.04 3.13
N TYR A 21 13.30 -7.62 1.88
CA TYR A 21 14.16 -6.49 1.56
C TYR A 21 13.66 -5.20 2.24
N TYR A 22 12.37 -4.89 2.12
CA TYR A 22 11.75 -3.73 2.76
C TYR A 22 11.96 -3.73 4.28
N MET A 23 11.64 -4.83 4.96
CA MET A 23 11.79 -4.96 6.41
C MET A 23 13.24 -4.84 6.85
N GLN A 24 14.18 -5.40 6.08
CA GLN A 24 15.61 -5.27 6.38
C GLN A 24 16.07 -3.80 6.30
N GLN A 25 15.59 -3.03 5.32
CA GLN A 25 15.93 -1.62 5.20
C GLN A 25 15.32 -0.78 6.32
N ARG A 26 14.05 -1.02 6.64
CA ARG A 26 13.35 -0.34 7.73
C ARG A 26 14.01 -0.62 9.08
N TRP A 27 14.36 -1.88 9.35
CA TRP A 27 15.12 -2.30 10.54
C TRP A 27 16.48 -1.61 10.64
N LYS A 28 17.25 -1.55 9.54
CA LYS A 28 18.54 -0.84 9.51
C LYS A 28 18.37 0.66 9.77
N ALA A 29 17.32 1.28 9.24
CA ALA A 29 17.02 2.69 9.44
C ALA A 29 16.73 2.98 10.92
N ASP A 30 15.82 2.23 11.55
CA ASP A 30 15.47 2.39 12.97
C ASP A 30 16.67 2.20 13.90
N ARG A 31 17.51 1.18 13.65
CA ARG A 31 18.74 0.98 14.44
C ARG A 31 19.72 2.14 14.25
N LYS A 32 19.87 2.65 13.03
CA LYS A 32 20.75 3.79 12.74
C LYS A 32 20.24 5.07 13.42
N GLU A 33 18.94 5.33 13.39
CA GLU A 33 18.32 6.46 14.08
C GLU A 33 18.52 6.35 15.60
N PHE A 34 18.22 5.19 16.19
CA PHE A 34 18.39 5.00 17.62
C PHE A 34 19.85 5.14 18.06
N THR A 35 20.78 4.58 17.30
CA THR A 35 22.23 4.71 17.59
C THR A 35 22.72 6.15 17.41
N ALA A 36 22.21 6.90 16.43
CA ALA A 36 22.56 8.30 16.24
C ALA A 36 22.07 9.16 17.42
N VAL A 37 20.82 8.96 17.87
CA VAL A 37 20.22 9.69 19.00
C VAL A 37 20.89 9.30 20.33
N SER A 38 21.17 8.01 20.53
CA SER A 38 21.75 7.49 21.78
C SER A 38 23.27 7.57 21.86
N ARG A 39 23.95 8.10 20.83
CA ARG A 39 25.39 8.36 20.86
C ARG A 39 25.68 9.52 21.80
N ASN A 40 25.74 9.22 23.09
CA ASN A 40 26.24 10.17 24.07
C ASN A 40 27.68 10.51 23.74
N LYS A 41 27.96 11.82 23.65
CA LYS A 41 29.32 12.31 23.54
C LYS A 41 30.05 11.91 24.85
N TRP A 42 31.19 11.23 24.72
CA TRP A 42 31.98 10.71 25.85
C TRP A 42 32.38 11.78 26.88
N TRP A 43 32.48 13.05 26.45
CA TRP A 43 32.76 14.22 27.29
C TRP A 43 31.72 14.49 28.42
N TYR A 44 30.49 13.96 28.34
CA TYR A 44 29.47 14.12 29.38
C TYR A 44 29.75 13.25 30.61
N TYR A 45 30.65 12.28 30.46
CA TYR A 45 31.08 11.37 31.51
C TYR A 45 32.46 11.74 32.07
N LEU A 46 33.06 12.83 31.59
CA LEU A 46 34.28 13.34 32.20
C LEU A 46 33.95 13.91 33.58
N PRO A 47 34.81 13.66 34.59
CA PRO A 47 34.63 14.26 35.91
C PRO A 47 34.62 15.79 35.76
N THR A 48 33.64 16.44 36.35
CA THR A 48 33.57 17.90 36.40
C THR A 48 34.74 18.40 37.25
N ALA A 49 35.70 19.10 36.63
CA ALA A 49 36.78 19.75 37.36
C ALA A 49 36.22 20.98 38.11
N GLY A 50 35.88 20.80 39.38
CA GLY A 50 35.47 21.89 40.27
C GLY A 50 36.66 22.47 41.03
N TYR A 51 36.72 23.80 41.15
CA TYR A 51 37.62 24.47 42.08
C TYR A 51 36.90 24.70 43.41
N ASN A 52 37.09 23.78 44.36
CA ASN A 52 36.80 24.07 45.77
C ASN A 52 38.07 24.69 46.39
N LEU A 53 37.89 25.83 47.08
CA LEU A 53 38.91 26.63 47.78
C LEU A 53 40.29 25.95 47.95
N ARG A 54 41.22 26.28 47.05
CA ARG A 54 42.68 26.01 47.08
C ARG A 54 43.23 24.63 46.68
N SER A 55 42.45 23.67 46.15
CA SER A 55 43.07 22.54 45.44
C SER A 55 42.23 22.04 44.25
N PRO A 56 42.88 21.63 43.13
CA PRO A 56 42.16 20.92 42.07
C PRO A 56 41.74 19.57 42.63
N LEU A 57 40.44 19.38 42.81
CA LEU A 57 39.89 18.16 43.38
C LEU A 57 39.10 17.43 42.30
N VAL A 58 39.67 16.32 41.82
CA VAL A 58 38.99 15.45 40.84
C VAL A 58 38.06 14.54 41.62
N HIS A 59 36.77 14.87 41.67
CA HIS A 59 35.77 13.95 42.18
C HIS A 59 35.51 12.85 41.13
N LEU A 60 36.12 11.69 41.31
CA LEU A 60 35.71 10.45 40.63
C LEU A 60 34.36 10.04 41.22
N ASN A 61 33.27 10.53 40.63
CA ASN A 61 31.94 10.25 41.09
C ASN A 61 31.52 8.83 40.67
N THR A 62 31.54 7.87 41.60
CA THR A 62 31.14 6.47 41.36
C THR A 62 29.69 6.35 40.87
N GLY A 63 28.83 7.34 41.17
CA GLY A 63 27.48 7.44 40.62
C GLY A 63 27.45 7.59 39.09
N VAL A 64 28.46 8.23 38.50
CA VAL A 64 28.57 8.39 37.04
C VAL A 64 28.90 7.06 36.36
N LEU A 65 29.72 6.21 36.98
CA LEU A 65 30.00 4.85 36.47
C LEU A 65 28.76 3.95 36.53
N ALA A 66 28.04 3.95 37.65
CA ALA A 66 26.79 3.21 37.79
C ALA A 66 25.74 3.66 36.77
N GLN A 67 25.68 4.97 36.48
CA GLN A 67 24.80 5.53 35.45
C GLN A 67 25.20 5.10 34.03
N ILE A 68 26.49 5.00 33.72
CA ILE A 68 26.98 4.49 32.43
C ILE A 68 26.58 3.02 32.22
N ASP A 69 26.74 2.19 33.24
CA ASP A 69 26.37 0.77 33.15
C ASP A 69 24.85 0.62 32.99
N HIS A 70 24.06 1.41 33.72
CA HIS A 70 22.61 1.44 33.56
C HIS A 70 22.18 1.92 32.15
N ASP A 71 22.78 2.99 31.63
CA ASP A 71 22.54 3.49 30.27
C ASP A 71 22.91 2.44 29.22
N ARG A 72 23.99 1.68 29.44
CA ARG A 72 24.42 0.62 28.52
C ARG A 72 23.42 -0.54 28.49
N VAL A 73 22.98 -1.00 29.66
CA VAL A 73 21.98 -2.08 29.77
C VAL A 73 20.64 -1.65 29.16
N THR A 74 20.17 -0.44 29.47
CA THR A 74 18.90 0.06 28.93
C THR A 74 18.94 0.27 27.41
N ARG A 75 20.07 0.73 26.85
CA ARG A 75 20.27 0.79 25.38
C ARG A 75 20.29 -0.58 24.75
N GLY A 76 20.97 -1.55 25.36
CA GLY A 76 20.96 -2.95 24.91
C GLY A 76 19.55 -3.51 24.85
N ALA A 77 18.80 -3.39 25.94
CA ALA A 77 17.41 -3.83 26.02
C ALA A 77 16.50 -3.15 24.99
N ARG A 78 16.73 -1.86 24.68
CA ARG A 78 15.98 -1.16 23.61
C ARG A 78 16.34 -1.63 22.21
N LEU A 79 17.60 -1.97 21.93
CA LEU A 79 17.98 -2.56 20.65
C LEU A 79 17.38 -3.97 20.49
N GLU A 80 17.40 -4.76 21.56
CA GLU A 80 16.76 -6.08 21.58
C GLU A 80 15.24 -5.99 21.39
N SER A 81 14.58 -4.99 21.99
CA SER A 81 13.14 -4.80 21.79
C SER A 81 12.80 -4.36 20.37
N ILE A 82 13.65 -3.55 19.72
CA ILE A 82 13.53 -3.24 18.29
C ILE A 82 13.67 -4.52 17.46
N ASP A 83 14.71 -5.32 17.71
CA ASP A 83 14.95 -6.57 16.98
C ASP A 83 13.77 -7.54 17.13
N ALA A 84 13.26 -7.73 18.35
CA ALA A 84 12.10 -8.59 18.63
C ALA A 84 10.82 -8.08 17.96
N ARG A 85 10.56 -6.76 18.01
CA ARG A 85 9.39 -6.15 17.35
C ARG A 85 9.41 -6.42 15.84
N TYR A 86 10.56 -6.19 15.19
CA TYR A 86 10.71 -6.43 13.77
C TYR A 86 10.56 -7.91 13.40
N GLN A 87 11.08 -8.82 14.23
CA GLN A 87 10.91 -10.26 14.02
C GLN A 87 9.46 -10.69 14.09
N VAL A 88 8.70 -10.22 15.10
CA VAL A 88 7.27 -10.52 15.23
C VAL A 88 6.50 -9.97 14.03
N GLU A 89 6.64 -8.67 13.74
CA GLU A 89 5.98 -8.01 12.61
C GLU A 89 6.26 -8.72 11.28
N PHE A 90 7.52 -9.12 11.05
CA PHE A 90 7.93 -9.86 9.86
C PHE A 90 7.24 -11.23 9.75
N THR A 91 7.15 -11.99 10.84
CA THR A 91 6.52 -13.31 10.83
C THR A 91 5.01 -13.24 10.63
N GLU A 92 4.33 -12.31 11.29
CA GLU A 92 2.88 -12.12 11.20
C GLU A 92 2.44 -11.72 9.79
N THR A 93 3.10 -10.71 9.23
CA THR A 93 2.82 -10.20 7.88
C THR A 93 3.17 -11.22 6.80
N LEU A 94 4.29 -11.95 6.91
CA LEU A 94 4.56 -13.06 5.99
C LEU A 94 3.49 -14.14 6.05
N GLY A 95 3.03 -14.48 7.25
CA GLY A 95 1.91 -15.40 7.45
C GLY A 95 0.66 -14.92 6.72
N ARG A 96 0.35 -13.62 6.83
CA ARG A 96 -0.78 -12.98 6.14
C ARG A 96 -0.62 -12.99 4.62
N ILE A 97 0.56 -12.64 4.09
CA ILE A 97 0.87 -12.68 2.65
C ILE A 97 0.65 -14.10 2.11
N ARG A 98 1.16 -15.12 2.81
CA ARG A 98 0.99 -16.53 2.42
C ARG A 98 -0.47 -16.97 2.42
N ALA A 99 -1.22 -16.59 3.45
CA ALA A 99 -2.63 -16.93 3.57
C ALA A 99 -3.46 -16.30 2.44
N GLU A 100 -3.28 -15.00 2.19
CA GLU A 100 -4.00 -14.29 1.12
C GLU A 100 -3.60 -14.77 -0.27
N HIS A 101 -2.31 -15.05 -0.51
CA HIS A 101 -1.85 -15.63 -1.78
C HIS A 101 -2.53 -16.98 -2.05
N ARG A 102 -2.56 -17.87 -1.06
CA ARG A 102 -3.23 -19.18 -1.18
C ARG A 102 -4.73 -19.03 -1.41
N LYS A 103 -5.39 -18.09 -0.74
CA LYS A 103 -6.82 -17.79 -0.96
C LYS A 103 -7.09 -17.31 -2.38
N LEU A 104 -6.23 -16.46 -2.93
CA LEU A 104 -6.33 -16.01 -4.33
C LEU A 104 -6.10 -17.15 -5.33
N GLN A 105 -5.18 -18.07 -5.04
CA GLN A 105 -4.99 -19.28 -5.86
C GLN A 105 -6.24 -20.14 -5.88
N VAL A 106 -6.84 -20.42 -4.72
CA VAL A 106 -8.09 -21.20 -4.63
C VAL A 106 -9.22 -20.52 -5.39
N ARG A 107 -9.38 -19.20 -5.27
CA ARG A 107 -10.37 -18.43 -6.03
C ARG A 107 -10.13 -18.51 -7.54
N LYS A 108 -8.88 -18.41 -7.98
CA LYS A 108 -8.51 -18.55 -9.39
C LYS A 108 -8.88 -19.94 -9.93
N ASP A 109 -8.58 -21.00 -9.17
CA ASP A 109 -8.94 -22.37 -9.54
C ASP A 109 -10.46 -22.55 -9.62
N GLN A 110 -11.20 -21.92 -8.71
CA GLN A 110 -12.67 -21.93 -8.72
C GLN A 110 -13.23 -21.20 -9.95
N LEU A 111 -12.70 -20.03 -10.30
CA LEU A 111 -13.07 -19.32 -11.53
C LEU A 111 -12.79 -20.14 -12.80
N GLN A 112 -11.69 -20.89 -12.82
CA GLN A 112 -11.39 -21.79 -13.94
C GLN A 112 -12.38 -22.95 -14.04
N ARG A 113 -12.82 -23.51 -12.91
CA ARG A 113 -13.88 -24.54 -12.89
C ARG A 113 -15.22 -23.98 -13.36
N ASP A 114 -15.58 -22.80 -12.87
CA ASP A 114 -16.82 -22.10 -13.26
C ASP A 114 -16.80 -21.74 -14.75
N ARG A 115 -15.65 -21.33 -15.29
CA ARG A 115 -15.48 -21.10 -16.74
C ARG A 115 -15.71 -22.37 -17.56
N LYS A 116 -15.14 -23.50 -17.14
CA LYS A 116 -15.40 -24.81 -17.79
C LYS A 116 -16.88 -25.21 -17.71
N LEU A 117 -17.57 -24.83 -16.64
CA LEU A 117 -19.01 -25.07 -16.49
C LEU A 117 -19.82 -24.18 -17.44
N LEU A 118 -19.46 -22.90 -17.57
CA LEU A 118 -20.05 -22.01 -18.56
C LEU A 118 -19.88 -22.52 -19.99
N ASP A 119 -18.69 -23.04 -20.34
CA ASP A 119 -18.47 -23.63 -21.66
C ASP A 119 -19.40 -24.82 -21.93
N LYS A 120 -19.74 -25.61 -20.91
CA LYS A 120 -20.75 -26.68 -21.02
C LYS A 120 -22.15 -26.12 -21.16
N LEU A 121 -22.52 -25.11 -20.38
CA LEU A 121 -23.82 -24.43 -20.49
C LEU A 121 -24.00 -23.76 -21.86
N ASN A 122 -22.94 -23.21 -22.45
CA ASN A 122 -22.94 -22.68 -23.81
C ASN A 122 -23.28 -23.76 -24.84
N ARG A 123 -22.72 -24.97 -24.70
CA ARG A 123 -23.06 -26.10 -25.58
C ARG A 123 -24.51 -26.56 -25.40
N ILE A 124 -24.98 -26.61 -24.15
CA ILE A 124 -26.38 -26.94 -23.84
C ILE A 124 -27.32 -25.91 -24.47
N ARG A 125 -26.99 -24.62 -24.37
CA ARG A 125 -27.73 -23.54 -25.02
C ARG A 125 -27.80 -23.73 -26.54
N GLN A 126 -26.69 -24.09 -27.19
CA GLN A 126 -26.68 -24.36 -28.63
C GLN A 126 -27.64 -25.50 -29.02
N ILE A 127 -27.68 -26.58 -28.22
CA ILE A 127 -28.64 -27.68 -28.42
C ILE A 127 -30.08 -27.20 -28.27
N HIS A 128 -30.37 -26.36 -27.28
CA HIS A 128 -31.70 -25.78 -27.09
C HIS A 128 -32.08 -24.79 -28.21
N ASP A 129 -31.13 -24.03 -28.74
CA ASP A 129 -31.34 -23.15 -29.90
C ASP A 129 -31.73 -23.98 -31.13
N GLU A 130 -31.08 -25.12 -31.36
CA GLU A 130 -31.41 -26.06 -32.44
C GLU A 130 -32.79 -26.72 -32.23
N ALA A 131 -33.11 -27.14 -31.00
CA ALA A 131 -34.39 -27.73 -30.64
C ALA A 131 -35.56 -26.74 -30.83
N HIS A 132 -35.37 -25.48 -30.44
CA HIS A 132 -36.36 -24.43 -30.66
C HIS A 132 -36.57 -24.14 -32.16
N ARG A 133 -35.48 -24.05 -32.95
CA ARG A 133 -35.56 -23.86 -34.41
C ARG A 133 -36.27 -25.01 -35.13
N SER A 134 -36.06 -26.23 -34.66
CA SER A 134 -36.73 -27.44 -35.17
C SER A 134 -38.14 -27.66 -34.60
N GLN A 135 -38.65 -26.73 -33.77
CA GLN A 135 -39.97 -26.80 -33.15
C GLN A 135 -40.19 -28.05 -32.27
N THR A 136 -39.09 -28.65 -31.78
CA THR A 136 -39.14 -29.82 -30.89
C THR A 136 -39.23 -29.45 -29.40
N MET A 137 -39.13 -28.15 -29.08
CA MET A 137 -39.18 -27.61 -27.72
C MET A 137 -40.18 -26.45 -27.63
N THR A 138 -40.82 -26.28 -26.48
CA THR A 138 -41.77 -25.18 -26.27
C THR A 138 -41.06 -23.83 -26.06
N PRO A 139 -41.70 -22.69 -26.41
CA PRO A 139 -41.11 -21.37 -26.18
C PRO A 139 -40.84 -21.06 -24.70
N GLU A 140 -41.68 -21.55 -23.79
CA GLU A 140 -41.50 -21.33 -22.35
C GLU A 140 -40.25 -22.03 -21.82
N GLU A 141 -40.00 -23.27 -22.25
CA GLU A 141 -38.78 -24.02 -21.91
C GLU A 141 -37.54 -23.33 -22.49
N TYR A 142 -37.63 -22.81 -23.71
CA TYR A 142 -36.53 -22.05 -24.33
C TYR A 142 -36.14 -20.82 -23.49
N ILE A 143 -37.12 -19.97 -23.17
CA ILE A 143 -36.90 -18.74 -22.40
C ILE A 143 -36.32 -19.05 -21.02
N ARG A 144 -36.81 -20.11 -20.35
CA ARG A 144 -36.29 -20.54 -19.05
C ARG A 144 -34.80 -20.91 -19.13
N ASN A 145 -34.38 -21.63 -20.17
CA ASN A 145 -32.98 -21.99 -20.37
C ASN A 145 -32.10 -20.79 -20.71
N VAL A 146 -32.59 -19.84 -21.51
CA VAL A 146 -31.88 -18.58 -21.81
C VAL A 146 -31.66 -17.78 -20.51
N TYR A 147 -32.70 -17.64 -19.69
CA TYR A 147 -32.58 -16.94 -18.42
C TYR A 147 -31.58 -17.60 -17.47
N GLN A 148 -31.58 -18.93 -17.37
CA GLN A 148 -30.59 -19.66 -16.56
C GLN A 148 -29.16 -19.47 -17.05
N HIS A 149 -28.97 -19.41 -18.37
CA HIS A 149 -27.68 -19.17 -18.99
C HIS A 149 -27.15 -17.75 -18.70
N GLU A 150 -28.00 -16.74 -18.85
CA GLU A 150 -27.67 -15.34 -18.54
C GLU A 150 -27.38 -15.14 -17.04
N ALA A 151 -28.16 -15.78 -16.17
CA ALA A 151 -27.91 -15.78 -14.73
C ALA A 151 -26.54 -16.41 -14.38
N ALA A 152 -26.14 -17.47 -15.09
CA ALA A 152 -24.83 -18.09 -14.89
C ALA A 152 -23.68 -17.19 -15.35
N ILE A 153 -23.84 -16.49 -16.48
CA ILE A 153 -22.84 -15.53 -16.98
C ILE A 153 -22.65 -14.38 -16.00
N SER A 154 -23.74 -13.72 -15.62
CA SER A 154 -23.69 -12.58 -14.68
C SER A 154 -23.06 -12.96 -13.33
N LEU A 155 -23.36 -14.16 -12.81
CA LEU A 155 -22.73 -14.67 -11.60
C LEU A 155 -21.22 -14.88 -11.77
N TRP A 156 -20.78 -15.38 -12.93
CA TRP A 156 -19.36 -15.57 -13.21
C TRP A 156 -18.61 -14.24 -13.36
N GLU A 157 -19.21 -13.26 -14.06
CA GLU A 157 -18.65 -11.92 -14.20
C GLU A 157 -18.51 -11.23 -12.83
N ALA A 158 -19.52 -11.34 -11.97
CA ALA A 158 -19.45 -10.82 -10.60
C ALA A 158 -18.29 -11.45 -9.81
N LYS A 159 -18.14 -12.77 -9.88
CA LYS A 159 -17.01 -13.48 -9.23
C LYS A 159 -15.66 -13.07 -9.82
N GLN A 160 -15.59 -12.78 -11.12
CA GLN A 160 -14.37 -12.30 -11.75
C GLN A 160 -14.00 -10.91 -11.21
N ALA A 161 -14.96 -9.99 -11.14
CA ALA A 161 -14.76 -8.66 -10.57
C ALA A 161 -14.29 -8.74 -9.11
N ASP A 162 -14.92 -9.59 -8.29
CA ASP A 162 -14.49 -9.83 -6.90
C ASP A 162 -13.06 -10.38 -6.78
N TRP A 163 -12.65 -11.21 -7.75
CA TRP A 163 -11.28 -11.72 -7.80
C TRP A 163 -10.27 -10.62 -8.18
N GLU A 164 -10.62 -9.73 -9.12
CA GLU A 164 -9.79 -8.58 -9.50
C GLU A 164 -9.63 -7.59 -8.34
N VAL A 165 -10.70 -7.30 -7.61
CA VAL A 165 -10.66 -6.47 -6.39
C VAL A 165 -9.75 -7.10 -5.34
N ALA A 166 -9.93 -8.39 -5.06
CA ALA A 166 -9.09 -9.09 -4.09
C ALA A 166 -7.61 -9.14 -4.51
N LEU A 167 -7.35 -9.18 -5.82
CA LEU A 167 -6.00 -9.12 -6.36
C LEU A 167 -5.40 -7.72 -6.14
N LEU A 168 -6.15 -6.65 -6.38
CA LEU A 168 -5.72 -5.28 -6.07
C LEU A 168 -5.42 -5.07 -4.58
N GLU A 169 -6.28 -5.59 -3.69
CA GLU A 169 -6.07 -5.55 -2.24
C GLU A 169 -4.79 -6.28 -1.83
N PHE A 170 -4.54 -7.45 -2.41
CA PHE A 170 -3.32 -8.22 -2.17
C PHE A 170 -2.08 -7.49 -2.69
N TRP A 171 -2.17 -6.87 -3.87
CA TRP A 171 -1.10 -6.03 -4.39
C TRP A 171 -0.82 -4.85 -3.47
N ASN A 172 -1.84 -4.16 -2.95
CA ASN A 172 -1.65 -3.08 -1.97
C ASN A 172 -0.98 -3.59 -0.69
N LEU A 173 -1.33 -4.80 -0.24
CA LEU A 173 -0.67 -5.44 0.89
C LEU A 173 0.79 -5.79 0.60
N CYS A 174 1.13 -6.12 -0.65
CA CYS A 174 2.48 -6.54 -1.04
C CYS A 174 3.34 -5.41 -1.65
N ARG A 175 2.78 -4.23 -1.91
CA ARG A 175 3.49 -3.12 -2.55
C ARG A 175 4.38 -2.40 -1.55
N TYR A 176 5.38 -3.11 -1.07
CA TYR A 176 6.48 -2.57 -0.29
C TYR A 176 7.52 -1.95 -1.24
N GLN A 177 7.08 -1.03 -2.09
CA GLN A 177 7.99 -0.18 -2.83
C GLN A 177 8.53 0.86 -1.84
N MET A 178 9.80 0.71 -1.44
CA MET A 178 10.54 1.87 -0.94
C MET A 178 10.47 2.93 -2.04
N PRO A 179 10.15 4.21 -1.72
CA PRO A 179 10.31 5.28 -2.70
C PRO A 179 11.71 5.17 -3.28
N ALA A 180 11.79 5.13 -4.61
CA ALA A 180 13.03 4.92 -5.33
C ALA A 180 14.01 6.05 -4.98
N SER A 181 14.96 5.77 -4.06
CA SER A 181 16.26 6.42 -3.76
C SER A 181 16.38 7.95 -3.69
N ARG A 182 15.40 8.73 -4.12
CA ARG A 182 15.20 10.14 -3.81
C ARG A 182 14.04 10.21 -2.83
N LEU A 183 14.40 10.35 -1.56
CA LEU A 183 13.55 11.14 -0.67
C LEU A 183 13.29 12.45 -1.40
N VAL A 184 12.03 12.79 -1.65
CA VAL A 184 11.68 14.14 -2.08
C VAL A 184 12.18 15.04 -0.96
N GLU A 185 13.16 15.89 -1.26
CA GLU A 185 13.65 16.86 -0.28
C GLU A 185 12.46 17.73 0.11
N ILE A 186 12.27 18.00 1.40
CA ILE A 186 11.10 18.74 1.92
C ILE A 186 10.98 20.13 1.25
N ALA A 187 12.05 20.64 0.62
CA ALA A 187 12.04 21.82 -0.22
C ALA A 187 11.12 21.74 -1.45
N ASP A 188 10.81 20.53 -1.94
CA ASP A 188 9.88 20.32 -3.06
C ASP A 188 8.44 20.04 -2.58
N ALA A 189 8.21 20.00 -1.25
CA ALA A 189 6.89 19.85 -0.63
C ALA A 189 6.22 21.21 -0.34
N ASP A 190 6.58 22.24 -1.11
CA ASP A 190 5.90 23.53 -1.12
C ASP A 190 4.51 23.37 -1.77
N CYS A 191 3.55 22.87 -0.99
CA CYS A 191 2.20 23.39 -1.10
C CYS A 191 2.28 24.85 -0.63
N PRO A 192 2.09 25.87 -1.49
CA PRO A 192 2.05 27.24 -1.02
C PRO A 192 0.82 27.37 -0.12
N VAL A 193 1.03 27.35 1.19
CA VAL A 193 0.06 27.89 2.13
C VAL A 193 0.14 29.39 1.94
N VAL A 194 -0.69 29.93 1.06
CA VAL A 194 -0.94 31.36 0.97
C VAL A 194 -1.65 31.75 2.26
N THR A 195 -0.88 32.05 3.31
CA THR A 195 -1.38 32.79 4.45
C THR A 195 -1.38 34.26 4.07
N ASP A 196 -2.48 34.72 3.46
CA ASP A 196 -2.76 36.14 3.36
C ASP A 196 -3.05 36.65 4.78
N HIS A 197 -2.05 37.28 5.38
CA HIS A 197 -2.23 38.08 6.57
C HIS A 197 -2.67 39.48 6.16
N ASP A 198 -3.95 39.63 5.85
CA ASP A 198 -4.60 40.93 5.88
C ASP A 198 -5.44 41.08 7.15
N THR A 199 -5.08 42.11 7.89
CA THR A 199 -5.67 42.57 9.14
C THR A 199 -7.12 43.01 8.94
N ALA A 200 -8.08 42.15 9.22
CA ALA A 200 -9.37 42.48 9.84
C ALA A 200 -10.21 41.19 9.93
N GLY A 201 -10.63 40.83 11.14
CA GLY A 201 -11.40 39.63 11.39
C GLY A 201 -12.73 39.61 10.63
N THR A 202 -12.85 38.74 9.63
CA THR A 202 -14.12 38.15 9.19
C THR A 202 -13.82 36.82 8.49
N PHE A 203 -14.19 35.70 9.10
CA PHE A 203 -14.13 34.39 8.44
C PHE A 203 -15.16 34.36 7.31
N THR A 204 -14.70 34.43 6.06
CA THR A 204 -15.50 34.10 4.88
C THR A 204 -14.87 32.91 4.20
N THR A 205 -15.55 31.76 4.25
CA THR A 205 -15.23 30.58 3.44
C THR A 205 -15.51 30.93 1.98
N VAL A 206 -14.47 31.29 1.24
CA VAL A 206 -14.55 31.41 -0.22
C VAL A 206 -14.41 30.01 -0.80
N VAL A 207 -15.51 29.45 -1.28
CA VAL A 207 -15.50 28.30 -2.19
C VAL A 207 -14.97 28.83 -3.51
N THR A 208 -13.71 28.56 -3.84
CA THR A 208 -13.16 28.94 -5.13
C THR A 208 -13.70 27.98 -6.19
N GLU A 209 -14.69 28.46 -6.94
CA GLU A 209 -15.20 27.81 -8.13
C GLU A 209 -14.07 27.61 -9.16
N LEU A 210 -14.02 26.39 -9.72
CA LEU A 210 -13.16 26.04 -10.85
C LEU A 210 -13.41 27.00 -12.03
N PRO A 211 -12.37 27.56 -12.67
CA PRO A 211 -12.55 28.41 -13.84
C PRO A 211 -13.12 27.57 -15.01
N ARG A 212 -14.27 28.00 -15.54
CA ARG A 212 -14.85 27.45 -16.78
C ARG A 212 -13.90 27.71 -17.96
N PRO A 213 -13.81 26.77 -18.92
CA PRO A 213 -12.99 26.94 -20.11
C PRO A 213 -13.51 28.09 -20.98
N LYS A 214 -12.59 28.93 -21.47
CA LYS A 214 -12.87 30.00 -22.43
C LYS A 214 -13.33 29.38 -23.76
N GLU A 215 -14.56 29.68 -24.14
CA GLU A 215 -15.04 29.56 -25.51
C GLU A 215 -14.20 30.49 -26.40
N SER A 216 -13.54 29.92 -27.41
CA SER A 216 -12.96 30.70 -28.51
C SER A 216 -13.97 30.71 -29.67
N ALA A 217 -14.68 31.83 -29.77
CA ALA A 217 -15.56 32.11 -30.91
C ALA A 217 -14.75 32.71 -32.07
N GLY A 218 -14.79 32.02 -33.21
CA GLY A 218 -15.09 32.61 -34.52
C GLY A 218 -14.11 33.59 -35.16
N SER A 219 -13.43 33.15 -36.22
CA SER A 219 -13.03 34.02 -37.34
C SER A 219 -13.68 33.53 -38.63
N SER A 220 -14.71 34.27 -39.03
CA SER A 220 -15.41 34.26 -40.32
C SER A 220 -14.45 34.54 -41.49
N SER A 221 -14.58 33.81 -42.59
CA SER A 221 -14.28 34.34 -43.93
C SER A 221 -15.26 33.76 -44.93
N ARG A 222 -15.92 34.65 -45.66
CA ARG A 222 -17.10 34.43 -46.50
C ARG A 222 -16.81 34.97 -47.90
N ARG A 223 -17.44 34.32 -48.90
CA ARG A 223 -17.72 34.70 -50.31
C ARG A 223 -16.62 34.29 -51.32
N GLN A 224 -16.91 33.39 -52.27
CA GLN A 224 -17.72 33.53 -53.51
C GLN A 224 -17.16 34.59 -54.45
N PRO A 225 -17.23 34.44 -55.80
CA PRO A 225 -18.27 33.74 -56.60
C PRO A 225 -17.98 32.27 -56.94
#